data_AF-A0A413BFM4-F1
#
_entry.id   AF-A0A413BFM4-F1
#
_cell.length_a   1.000
_cell.length_b   1.000
_cell.length_c   1.000
_cell.angle_alpha   90.00
_cell.angle_beta   90.00
_cell.angle_gamma   90.00
#
_symmetry.space_group_name_H-M   'P 1'
#
loop_
_entity.id
_entity.type
_entity.pdbx_description
1 polymer ?
#
loop_
_entity_poly.entity_id
_entity_poly.type
_entity_poly.pdbx_seq_one_letter_code
_entity_poly.pdbx_strand_id
1 'polypeptide(L)'
;MARRKDNIVYHNMRMNLDNEQHRRIHMVLTDLNTNVHKSVNQFLIDATDAYIRKLEGNELTNEEKAQPEEHLYITRDDLDKIRREIKDELQREMIGILASSLITGKVIQMQEVRNVSAQNNTEEDAGADETTIGLASSWG
;
A
#
# COMPACT_ATOMS: atom_id res chain seq x y z
N MET A 1 4.58 51.46 3.35
CA MET A 1 4.50 50.07 3.84
C MET A 1 4.22 49.15 2.66
N ALA A 2 5.25 48.55 2.04
CA ALA A 2 5.07 47.59 0.95
C ALA A 2 5.14 46.17 1.56
N ARG A 3 4.00 45.46 1.56
CA ARG A 3 3.85 44.15 2.19
C ARG A 3 4.38 43.07 1.23
N ARG A 4 5.52 42.48 1.61
CA ARG A 4 6.16 41.21 1.18
C ARG A 4 5.66 40.58 -0.12
N LYS A 5 6.49 40.65 -1.18
CA LYS A 5 6.39 39.80 -2.39
C LYS A 5 7.09 38.44 -2.22
N ASP A 6 7.59 38.15 -1.03
CA ASP A 6 8.53 37.05 -0.76
C ASP A 6 7.91 35.64 -0.84
N ASN A 7 6.61 35.52 -1.15
CA ASN A 7 5.89 34.24 -1.23
C ASN A 7 5.35 33.91 -2.65
N ILE A 8 5.81 34.63 -3.68
CA ILE A 8 5.38 34.37 -5.07
C ILE A 8 6.62 34.08 -5.91
N VAL A 9 6.69 32.88 -6.47
CA VAL A 9 7.73 32.44 -7.40
C VAL A 9 7.10 32.25 -8.77
N TYR A 10 7.80 32.68 -9.82
CA TYR A 10 7.34 32.57 -11.20
C TYR A 10 8.17 31.54 -11.96
N HIS A 11 7.51 30.58 -12.59
CA HIS A 11 8.11 29.63 -13.53
C HIS A 11 7.46 29.82 -14.90
N ASN A 12 8.28 29.89 -15.96
CA ASN A 12 7.81 30.03 -17.34
C ASN A 12 8.09 28.74 -18.12
N MET A 13 7.16 28.35 -19.00
CA MET A 13 7.28 27.16 -19.85
C MET A 13 7.24 27.57 -21.32
N ARG A 14 8.27 27.18 -22.09
CA ARG A 14 8.30 27.35 -23.55
C ARG A 14 7.85 26.05 -24.21
N MET A 15 6.86 26.14 -25.09
CA MET A 15 6.35 25.01 -25.87
C MET A 15 6.80 25.11 -27.33
N ASN A 16 7.07 23.95 -27.95
CA ASN A 16 7.34 23.83 -29.39
C ASN A 16 6.17 23.11 -30.05
N LEU A 17 5.38 23.79 -30.88
CA LEU A 17 4.16 23.23 -31.46
C LEU A 17 4.39 22.17 -32.55
N ASP A 18 5.62 22.06 -33.05
CA ASP A 18 6.01 20.94 -33.93
C ASP A 18 6.10 19.62 -33.15
N ASN A 19 6.38 19.70 -31.84
CA ASN A 19 6.35 18.54 -30.97
C ASN A 19 4.90 18.21 -30.58
N GLU A 20 4.49 16.98 -30.87
CA GLU A 20 3.12 16.50 -30.63
C GLU A 20 2.71 16.64 -29.14
N GLN A 21 3.61 16.34 -28.21
CA GLN A 21 3.35 16.43 -26.78
C GLN A 21 3.04 17.86 -26.36
N HIS A 22 3.88 18.81 -26.77
CA HIS A 22 3.70 20.22 -26.47
C HIS A 22 2.43 20.77 -27.12
N ARG A 23 2.10 20.33 -28.34
CA ARG A 23 0.85 20.70 -29.01
C ARG A 23 -0.38 20.21 -28.23
N ARG A 24 -0.38 18.95 -27.76
CA ARG A 24 -1.46 18.41 -26.92
C ARG A 24 -1.62 19.23 -25.63
N ILE A 25 -0.52 19.53 -24.94
CA ILE A 25 -0.54 20.36 -23.74
C ILE A 25 -1.12 21.74 -24.05
N HIS A 26 -0.64 22.41 -25.09
CA HIS A 26 -1.13 23.72 -25.51
C HIS A 26 -2.64 23.75 -25.78
N MET A 27 -3.17 22.73 -26.47
CA MET A 27 -4.61 22.64 -26.75
C MET A 27 -5.43 22.56 -25.45
N VAL A 28 -5.01 21.72 -24.50
CA VAL A 28 -5.69 21.56 -23.21
C VAL A 28 -5.62 22.84 -22.38
N LEU A 29 -4.48 23.55 -22.38
CA LEU A 29 -4.35 24.79 -21.61
C LEU A 29 -5.14 25.95 -22.22
N THR A 30 -5.31 25.96 -23.55
CA THR A 30 -6.06 27.00 -24.26
C THR A 30 -7.57 26.84 -24.07
N ASP A 31 -8.06 25.60 -24.11
CA ASP A 31 -9.48 25.25 -23.98
C ASP A 31 -9.76 24.55 -22.63
N LEU A 32 -9.12 25.02 -21.57
CA LEU A 32 -9.27 24.42 -20.25
C LEU A 32 -10.67 24.71 -19.71
N ASN A 33 -11.39 23.66 -19.31
CA ASN A 33 -12.69 23.80 -18.69
C ASN A 33 -12.58 24.44 -17.30
N THR A 34 -12.89 25.74 -17.23
CA THR A 34 -12.80 26.55 -16.01
C THR A 34 -13.85 26.23 -14.95
N ASN A 35 -14.87 25.43 -15.29
CA ASN A 35 -15.84 24.93 -14.31
C ASN A 35 -15.27 23.79 -13.46
N VAL A 36 -14.32 23.04 -14.00
CA VAL A 36 -13.65 21.94 -13.31
C VAL A 36 -12.39 22.44 -12.60
N HIS A 37 -11.60 23.26 -13.29
CA HIS A 37 -10.35 23.80 -12.76
C HIS A 37 -10.44 25.32 -12.63
N LYS A 38 -10.19 25.84 -11.43
CA LYS A 38 -10.31 27.27 -11.10
C LYS A 38 -9.48 28.19 -12.00
N SER A 39 -8.32 27.73 -12.47
CA SER A 39 -7.45 28.46 -13.40
C SER A 39 -6.44 27.51 -14.05
N VAL A 40 -5.80 27.97 -15.13
CA VAL A 40 -4.67 27.29 -15.76
C VAL A 40 -3.53 27.06 -14.76
N ASN A 41 -3.22 28.04 -13.91
CA ASN A 41 -2.18 27.87 -12.89
C ASN A 41 -2.53 26.76 -11.90
N GLN A 42 -3.79 26.71 -11.42
CA GLN A 42 -4.20 25.64 -10.50
C GLN A 42 -4.11 24.27 -11.16
N PHE A 43 -4.56 24.15 -12.41
CA PHE A 43 -4.43 22.91 -13.18
C PHE A 43 -2.98 22.46 -13.33
N LEU A 44 -2.06 23.38 -13.65
CA LEU A 44 -0.64 23.06 -13.77
C LEU A 44 -0.02 22.63 -12.43
N ILE A 45 -0.40 23.28 -11.32
CA ILE A 45 0.05 22.88 -9.98
C ILE A 45 -0.47 21.49 -9.63
N ASP A 46 -1.76 21.23 -9.79
CA ASP A 46 -2.38 19.94 -9.46
C ASP A 46 -1.79 18.79 -10.30
N ALA A 47 -1.59 19.03 -11.60
CA ALA A 47 -1.00 18.04 -12.50
C ALA A 47 0.46 17.73 -12.14
N THR A 48 1.24 18.76 -11.81
CA THR A 48 2.64 18.61 -11.42
C THR A 48 2.75 17.91 -10.06
N ASP A 49 1.92 18.28 -9.08
CA ASP A 49 1.86 17.63 -7.77
C ASP A 49 1.47 16.14 -7.90
N ALA A 50 0.46 15.83 -8.72
CA ALA A 50 0.07 14.45 -8.99
C ALA A 50 1.19 13.63 -9.66
N TYR A 51 2.00 14.25 -10.53
CA TYR A 51 3.17 13.59 -11.13
C TYR A 51 4.28 13.37 -10.10
N ILE A 52 4.55 14.36 -9.23
CA ILE A 52 5.53 14.24 -8.15
C ILE A 52 5.14 13.12 -7.18
N ARG A 53 3.89 13.08 -6.73
CA ARG A 53 3.38 12.05 -5.82
C ARG A 53 3.52 10.63 -6.38
N LYS A 54 3.32 10.46 -7.68
CA LYS A 54 3.50 9.15 -8.35
C LYS A 54 4.95 8.67 -8.37
N LEU A 55 5.90 9.59 -8.21
CA LEU A 55 7.33 9.36 -8.28
C LEU A 55 8.00 9.57 -6.91
N GLU A 56 7.23 9.64 -5.83
CA GLU A 56 7.77 9.75 -4.47
C GLU A 56 8.69 8.56 -4.18
N GLY A 57 9.99 8.84 -4.06
CA GLY A 57 10.98 7.87 -3.57
C GLY A 57 12.18 7.54 -4.46
N ASN A 58 12.72 8.46 -5.29
CA ASN A 58 14.18 8.68 -5.47
C ASN A 58 14.61 9.34 -6.79
N GLU A 59 13.76 9.46 -7.81
CA GLU A 59 14.25 9.83 -9.17
C GLU A 59 14.03 11.29 -9.59
N LEU A 60 13.26 12.09 -8.83
CA LEU A 60 12.87 13.44 -9.26
C LEU A 60 13.82 14.56 -8.87
N THR A 61 14.59 14.38 -7.80
CA THR A 61 15.49 15.41 -7.29
C THR A 61 16.86 14.83 -7.04
N ASN A 62 17.91 15.55 -7.44
CA ASN A 62 19.31 15.16 -7.23
C ASN A 62 19.73 15.20 -5.75
N GLU A 63 18.89 15.78 -4.89
CA GLU A 63 19.04 15.67 -3.45
C GLU A 63 18.44 14.33 -3.02
N GLU A 64 19.31 13.40 -2.60
CA GLU A 64 18.93 12.28 -1.74
C GLU A 64 18.26 12.86 -0.49
N LYS A 65 16.96 13.15 -0.57
CA LYS A 65 16.15 13.22 0.63
C LYS A 65 16.16 11.80 1.14
N ALA A 66 17.08 11.54 2.07
CA ALA A 66 17.00 10.45 3.01
C ALA A 66 15.60 10.50 3.61
N GLN A 67 14.64 9.82 2.96
CA GLN A 67 13.46 9.41 3.68
C GLN A 67 13.99 8.50 4.78
N PRO A 68 13.63 8.73 6.05
CA PRO A 68 13.76 7.64 7.00
C PRO A 68 12.96 6.52 6.35
N GLU A 69 13.62 5.41 6.04
CA GLU A 69 12.92 4.23 5.57
C GLU A 69 11.93 3.88 6.67
N GLU A 70 10.69 4.35 6.57
CA GLU A 70 9.58 3.85 7.34
C GLU A 70 9.30 2.46 6.77
N HIS A 71 10.16 1.54 7.23
CA HIS A 71 10.04 0.10 7.25
C HIS A 71 9.08 -0.46 6.19
N LEU A 72 9.52 -0.45 4.92
CA LEU A 72 8.82 -1.20 3.87
C LEU A 72 8.80 -2.72 4.16
N TYR A 73 9.66 -3.17 5.08
CA TYR A 73 9.84 -4.56 5.46
C TYR A 73 9.83 -4.75 6.99
N ILE A 74 9.09 -5.75 7.43
CA ILE A 74 9.08 -6.23 8.82
C ILE A 74 10.30 -7.14 9.01
N THR A 75 11.13 -6.88 10.02
CA THR A 75 12.29 -7.73 10.33
C THR A 75 11.88 -8.97 11.14
N ARG A 76 12.74 -9.99 11.20
CA ARG A 76 12.50 -11.17 12.05
C ARG A 76 12.36 -10.79 13.53
N ASP A 77 13.12 -9.80 13.98
CA ASP A 77 13.07 -9.32 15.36
C ASP A 77 11.73 -8.64 15.66
N ASP A 78 11.15 -7.93 14.68
CA ASP A 78 9.81 -7.35 14.79
C ASP A 78 8.73 -8.44 14.88
N LEU A 79 8.84 -9.51 14.09
CA LEU A 79 7.94 -10.66 14.19
C LEU A 79 8.04 -11.36 15.55
N ASP A 80 9.25 -11.51 16.09
CA ASP A 80 9.47 -12.10 17.40
C ASP A 80 9.00 -11.19 18.54
N LYS A 81 9.00 -9.87 18.33
CA LYS A 81 8.40 -8.90 19.25
C LYS A 81 6.87 -9.04 19.26
N ILE A 82 6.24 -9.04 18.08
CA ILE A 82 4.78 -9.25 17.93
C ILE A 82 4.36 -10.58 18.55
N ARG A 83 5.12 -11.66 18.31
CA ARG A 83 4.85 -12.98 18.89
C ARG A 83 4.87 -12.96 20.42
N ARG A 84 5.81 -12.23 21.02
CA ARG A 84 5.90 -12.09 22.49
C ARG A 84 4.74 -11.27 23.05
N GLU A 85 4.40 -10.16 22.41
CA GLU A 85 3.28 -9.31 22.81
C GLU A 85 1.95 -10.08 22.81
N ILE A 86 1.65 -10.82 21.75
CA ILE A 86 0.46 -11.69 21.67
C ILE A 86 0.45 -12.73 22.78
N LYS A 87 1.59 -13.38 23.06
CA LYS A 87 1.69 -14.39 24.10
C LYS A 87 1.43 -13.80 25.49
N ASP A 88 1.97 -12.62 25.77
CA ASP A 88 1.82 -11.97 27.07
C ASP A 88 0.38 -11.48 27.28
N GLU A 89 -0.27 -10.97 26.22
CA GLU A 89 -1.68 -10.56 26.28
C GLU A 89 -2.61 -11.75 26.53
N LEU A 90 -2.42 -12.86 25.79
CA LEU A 90 -3.17 -14.10 26.02
C LEU A 90 -2.98 -14.65 27.44
N GLN A 91 -1.76 -14.60 27.98
CA GLN A 91 -1.52 -15.03 29.35
C GLN A 91 -2.26 -14.17 30.36
N ARG A 92 -2.27 -12.84 30.17
CA ARG A 92 -3.00 -11.91 31.05
C ARG A 92 -4.50 -12.15 30.99
N GLU A 93 -5.07 -12.32 29.80
CA GLU A 93 -6.49 -12.62 29.63
C GLU A 93 -6.88 -13.97 30.26
N MET A 94 -6.07 -15.00 30.05
CA MET A 94 -6.31 -16.33 30.62
C MET A 94 -6.27 -16.30 32.14
N ILE A 95 -5.32 -15.58 32.74
CA ILE A 95 -5.27 -15.37 34.20
C ILE A 95 -6.52 -14.64 34.67
N GLY A 96 -6.96 -13.59 33.96
CA GLY A 96 -8.19 -12.86 34.27
C GLY A 96 -9.42 -13.78 34.27
N ILE A 97 -9.58 -14.58 33.21
CA ILE A 97 -10.67 -15.54 33.06
C ILE A 97 -10.63 -16.60 34.19
N LEU A 98 -9.46 -17.17 34.47
CA LEU A 98 -9.29 -18.16 35.54
C LEU A 98 -9.60 -17.55 36.92
N ALA A 99 -9.09 -16.36 37.21
CA ALA A 99 -9.37 -15.65 38.46
C ALA A 99 -10.87 -15.36 38.62
N SER A 100 -11.52 -14.84 37.57
CA SER A 100 -12.97 -14.60 37.58
C SER A 100 -13.78 -15.89 37.73
N SER A 101 -13.34 -16.99 37.12
CA SER A 101 -14.03 -18.30 37.22
C SER A 101 -13.90 -18.94 38.61
N LEU A 102 -12.75 -18.79 39.28
CA LEU A 102 -12.55 -19.23 40.65
C LEU A 102 -13.43 -18.45 41.63
N ILE A 103 -13.62 -17.15 41.39
CA ILE A 103 -14.49 -16.30 42.22
C ILE A 103 -15.97 -16.63 41.97
N THR A 104 -16.35 -17.03 40.76
CA THR A 104 -17.75 -17.27 40.37
C THR A 104 -18.19 -18.75 40.52
N GLY A 105 -17.25 -19.68 40.75
CA GLY A 105 -17.53 -21.11 40.95
C GLY A 105 -18.03 -21.86 39.69
N LYS A 106 -17.94 -21.26 38.50
CA LYS A 106 -18.32 -21.90 37.23
C LYS A 106 -17.08 -22.49 36.54
N VAL A 107 -17.11 -23.79 36.25
CA VAL A 107 -16.09 -24.49 35.46
C VAL A 107 -16.10 -23.93 34.03
N ILE A 108 -14.96 -23.41 33.57
CA ILE A 108 -14.79 -22.96 32.18
C ILE A 108 -14.66 -24.20 31.30
N GLN A 109 -15.59 -24.39 30.37
CA GLN A 109 -15.49 -25.39 29.32
C GLN A 109 -14.76 -24.75 28.14
N MET A 110 -13.47 -25.04 27.98
CA MET A 110 -12.65 -24.53 26.89
C MET A 110 -13.18 -25.13 25.57
N GLN A 111 -13.72 -24.30 24.68
CA GLN A 111 -14.12 -24.76 23.35
C GLN A 111 -12.87 -25.16 22.58
N GLU A 112 -12.89 -26.39 22.07
CA GLU A 112 -11.78 -27.02 21.37
C GLU A 112 -11.45 -26.22 20.10
N VAL A 113 -10.23 -25.68 20.03
CA VAL A 113 -9.71 -25.04 18.81
C VAL A 113 -9.53 -26.15 17.78
N ARG A 114 -10.33 -26.10 16.71
CA ARG A 114 -10.27 -27.06 15.61
C ARG A 114 -8.95 -26.87 14.87
N ASN A 115 -7.95 -27.68 15.21
CA ASN A 115 -6.68 -27.73 14.50
C ASN A 115 -6.92 -28.20 13.07
N VAL A 116 -6.61 -27.37 12.08
CA VAL A 116 -6.44 -27.84 10.70
C VAL A 116 -5.06 -28.49 10.63
N SER A 117 -5.02 -29.79 10.86
CA SER A 117 -3.87 -30.62 10.55
C SER A 117 -4.19 -31.47 9.32
N ALA A 118 -3.52 -31.21 8.20
CA ALA A 118 -3.36 -32.17 7.10
C ALA A 118 -1.85 -32.27 6.85
N GLN A 119 -1.18 -33.18 7.56
CA GLN A 119 -0.84 -34.56 7.16
C GLN A 119 0.36 -34.63 6.20
N ASN A 120 1.36 -35.37 6.67
CA ASN A 120 2.64 -35.65 6.03
C ASN A 120 2.51 -36.53 4.77
N ASN A 121 3.46 -36.31 3.85
CA ASN A 121 3.98 -37.18 2.79
C ASN A 121 3.58 -38.67 2.87
N THR A 122 3.12 -39.26 1.75
CA THR A 122 3.59 -40.55 1.19
C THR A 122 3.12 -40.68 -0.28
N GLU A 123 4.11 -40.82 -1.17
CA GLU A 123 4.16 -41.57 -2.44
C GLU A 123 3.21 -41.28 -3.62
N GLU A 124 3.83 -41.35 -4.79
CA GLU A 124 3.32 -41.21 -6.15
C GLU A 124 2.22 -42.23 -6.46
N ASP A 125 1.05 -41.75 -6.89
CA ASP A 125 0.18 -42.49 -7.80
C ASP A 125 -0.19 -41.56 -8.96
N ALA A 126 0.45 -41.79 -10.10
CA ALA A 126 0.24 -41.05 -11.33
C ALA A 126 -1.08 -41.46 -11.99
N GLY A 127 -2.20 -41.13 -11.34
CA GLY A 127 -3.51 -41.06 -11.97
C GLY A 127 -3.74 -39.64 -12.47
N ALA A 128 -3.31 -39.35 -13.70
CA ALA A 128 -3.63 -38.09 -14.35
C ALA A 128 -5.16 -37.94 -14.40
N ASP A 129 -5.70 -37.06 -13.56
CA ASP A 129 -7.12 -36.73 -13.50
C ASP A 129 -7.57 -36.30 -14.90
N GLU A 130 -8.62 -36.92 -15.42
CA GLU A 130 -9.15 -36.73 -16.78
C GLU A 130 -9.42 -35.25 -17.10
N THR A 131 -9.75 -34.48 -16.06
CA THR A 131 -9.90 -33.03 -16.08
C THR A 131 -8.62 -32.27 -16.45
N THR A 132 -7.46 -32.74 -15.97
CA THR A 132 -6.15 -32.12 -16.25
C THR A 132 -5.68 -32.36 -17.68
N ILE A 133 -5.98 -33.55 -18.23
CA ILE A 133 -5.69 -33.90 -19.63
C ILE A 133 -6.57 -33.08 -20.60
N GLY A 134 -7.84 -32.86 -20.25
CA GLY A 134 -8.77 -32.05 -21.03
C GLY A 134 -8.35 -30.58 -21.14
N LEU A 135 -7.79 -30.00 -20.09
CA LEU A 135 -7.34 -28.60 -20.08
C LEU A 135 -6.08 -28.40 -20.94
N ALA A 136 -5.12 -29.33 -20.90
CA ALA A 136 -3.90 -29.26 -21.70
C ALA A 136 -4.18 -29.35 -23.22
N SER A 137 -5.25 -30.05 -23.59
CA SER A 137 -5.66 -30.24 -24.99
C SER A 137 -6.26 -28.99 -25.64
N SER A 138 -6.63 -27.97 -24.85
CA SER A 138 -7.23 -26.72 -25.36
C SER A 138 -6.23 -25.62 -25.72
N TRP A 139 -4.93 -25.89 -25.56
CA TRP A 139 -3.84 -24.96 -25.89
C TRP A 139 -3.09 -25.33 -27.19
N GLY A 140 -3.66 -26.24 -27.99
CA GLY A 140 -3.17 -26.59 -29.33
C GLY A 140 -3.77 -25.72 -30.42
#